data_AF-A0A9P5W8T6-F1
#
_entry.id   AF-A0A9P5W8T6-F1
#
_cell.length_a   1.000
_cell.length_b   1.000
_cell.length_c   1.000
_cell.angle_alpha   90.00
_cell.angle_beta   90.00
_cell.angle_gamma   90.00
#
_symmetry.space_group_name_H-M   'P 1'
#
loop_
_entity.id
_entity.type
_entity.pdbx_description
1 polymer ?
#
loop_
_entity_poly.entity_id
_entity_poly.type
_entity_poly.pdbx_seq_one_letter_code
_entity_poly.pdbx_strand_id
1 'polypeptide(L)'
;MSIETALQLAAYLNRTLLLPPLYLCDIKHYIGWKTPSILLTRWERLKRTKEDEALCRDYDPTVLPPKTQEQRKTMSMQEREREKICSHYHSWTLTPWTYFYDLPKVLEGVVGVGHQSEPIRLFDRLNMSIAWMAENLGIQDLDKEVYWINDASRFHVRILDDSEYDYRAHPEPLPDPTSWKGRYKNTMLLSDLRARPERVIHFGSLFGIERVEARSEAHQALQQYITNNLDIWNQPILDAAKLAETEIQKWIAMTGRVTPDFLGAHLRTADGGFKDVVAQSLHHIMDWLTDMVSQDKTRYPTNTASSSTVSTRQDHNVVPDVEPTFLESCMGQPLDTPLVFLATDVHHPRVSPVMSEYWQKFPCTMLLSDFPGSLEILNGIRNTADNVHMLPYMIALMDAVLAAKGREFQGTEKSTFSNYITYHLWPEYHPDRPRPPPIQ
;
A
#
# COMPACT_ATOMS: atom_id res chain seq x y z
N MET A 1 -2.21 2.04 -7.75
CA MET A 1 -1.70 1.46 -9.02
C MET A 1 -2.75 0.64 -9.80
N SER A 2 -3.09 -0.61 -9.46
CA SER A 2 -3.95 -1.44 -10.36
C SER A 2 -5.34 -0.83 -10.62
N ILE A 3 -5.95 -0.21 -9.62
CA ILE A 3 -7.24 0.49 -9.77
C ILE A 3 -7.11 1.74 -10.66
N GLU A 4 -6.02 2.51 -10.54
CA GLU A 4 -5.75 3.66 -11.42
C GLU A 4 -5.65 3.21 -12.88
N THR A 5 -4.86 2.16 -13.15
CA THR A 5 -4.74 1.56 -14.48
C THR A 5 -6.10 1.14 -15.04
N ALA A 6 -6.95 0.55 -14.19
CA ALA A 6 -8.29 0.11 -14.58
C ALA A 6 -9.21 1.29 -14.93
N LEU A 7 -9.20 2.34 -14.11
CA LEU A 7 -9.97 3.57 -14.33
C LEU A 7 -9.51 4.31 -15.59
N GLN A 8 -8.20 4.43 -15.79
CA GLN A 8 -7.60 5.01 -16.99
C GLN A 8 -8.07 4.26 -18.25
N LEU A 9 -7.94 2.93 -18.29
CA LEU A 9 -8.37 2.14 -19.45
C LEU A 9 -9.88 2.22 -19.69
N ALA A 10 -10.70 2.21 -18.65
CA ALA A 10 -12.15 2.36 -18.78
C ALA A 10 -12.50 3.69 -19.46
N ALA A 11 -11.84 4.78 -19.06
CA ALA A 11 -12.00 6.10 -19.68
C ALA A 11 -11.46 6.14 -21.12
N TYR A 12 -10.23 5.70 -21.35
CA TYR A 12 -9.57 5.77 -22.66
C TYR A 12 -10.28 4.96 -23.75
N LEU A 13 -10.93 3.86 -23.34
CA LEU A 13 -11.68 2.97 -24.22
C LEU A 13 -13.18 3.29 -24.26
N ASN A 14 -13.66 4.22 -23.43
CA ASN A 14 -15.08 4.48 -23.18
C ASN A 14 -15.89 3.19 -22.94
N ARG A 15 -15.41 2.36 -22.00
CA ARG A 15 -16.02 1.06 -21.65
C ARG A 15 -16.34 1.02 -20.16
N THR A 16 -17.39 0.29 -19.82
CA THR A 16 -17.73 0.02 -18.42
C THR A 16 -16.67 -0.86 -17.77
N LEU A 17 -16.15 -0.44 -16.62
CA LEU A 17 -15.22 -1.20 -15.80
C LEU A 17 -15.98 -2.26 -14.99
N LEU A 18 -15.67 -3.53 -15.21
CA LEU A 18 -16.10 -4.63 -14.34
C LEU A 18 -15.09 -4.76 -13.20
N LEU A 19 -15.38 -4.16 -12.04
CA LEU A 19 -14.42 -4.05 -10.94
C LEU A 19 -14.51 -5.24 -9.99
N PRO A 20 -13.47 -6.10 -9.88
CA PRO A 20 -13.40 -7.12 -8.83
C PRO A 20 -13.38 -6.50 -7.42
N PRO A 21 -13.89 -7.19 -6.39
CA PRO A 21 -13.74 -6.76 -5.01
C PRO A 21 -12.26 -6.70 -4.62
N LEU A 22 -11.96 -5.87 -3.63
CA LEU A 22 -10.67 -5.86 -2.99
C LEU A 22 -10.53 -7.12 -2.13
N TYR A 23 -9.53 -7.94 -2.45
CA TYR A 23 -9.17 -9.13 -1.68
C TYR A 23 -8.10 -8.79 -0.67
N LEU A 24 -8.47 -8.82 0.61
CA LEU A 24 -7.59 -8.61 1.74
C LEU A 24 -7.25 -9.97 2.34
N CYS A 25 -5.99 -10.26 2.56
CA CYS A 25 -5.57 -11.58 3.05
C CYS A 25 -4.27 -11.53 3.83
N ASP A 26 -4.10 -12.50 4.72
CA ASP A 26 -2.81 -12.82 5.31
C ASP A 26 -1.84 -13.31 4.21
N ILE A 27 -0.54 -13.20 4.49
CA ILE A 27 0.52 -13.54 3.55
C ILE A 27 0.51 -15.01 3.08
N LYS A 28 0.00 -15.94 3.89
CA LYS A 28 -0.11 -17.37 3.55
C LYS A 28 -1.23 -17.63 2.55
N HIS A 29 -2.21 -16.73 2.45
CA HIS A 29 -3.36 -16.83 1.55
C HIS A 29 -3.25 -15.89 0.34
N TYR A 30 -2.17 -15.12 0.25
CA TYR A 30 -1.91 -14.21 -0.86
C TYR A 30 -2.01 -14.87 -2.24
N ILE A 31 -2.93 -14.36 -3.05
CA ILE A 31 -3.02 -14.67 -4.48
C ILE A 31 -2.08 -13.74 -5.24
N GLY A 32 -0.80 -14.10 -5.22
CA GLY A 32 0.18 -13.40 -6.06
C GLY A 32 -0.05 -13.63 -7.55
N TRP A 33 0.63 -12.81 -8.36
CA TRP A 33 0.57 -12.92 -9.81
C TRP A 33 0.81 -14.36 -10.29
N LYS A 34 -0.07 -14.83 -11.18
CA LYS A 34 -0.04 -16.12 -11.89
C LYS A 34 -0.63 -15.90 -13.28
N THR A 35 -0.50 -16.90 -14.15
CA THR A 35 -1.19 -16.88 -15.45
C THR A 35 -2.72 -16.87 -15.24
N PRO A 36 -3.49 -16.33 -16.21
CA PRO A 36 -4.94 -16.15 -16.06
C PRO A 36 -5.70 -17.42 -15.66
N SER A 37 -5.38 -18.57 -16.26
CA SER A 37 -6.03 -19.84 -15.93
C SER A 37 -5.86 -20.22 -14.46
N ILE A 38 -4.64 -20.09 -13.93
CA ILE A 38 -4.34 -20.38 -12.52
C ILE A 38 -5.03 -19.37 -11.60
N LEU A 39 -5.05 -18.09 -11.96
CA LEU A 39 -5.73 -17.06 -11.17
C LEU A 39 -7.23 -17.32 -11.09
N LEU A 40 -7.89 -17.58 -12.22
CA LEU A 40 -9.33 -17.86 -12.26
C LEU A 40 -9.68 -19.08 -11.41
N THR A 41 -8.93 -20.18 -11.51
CA THR A 41 -9.14 -21.36 -10.65
C THR A 41 -8.94 -21.05 -9.17
N ARG A 42 -7.97 -20.20 -8.81
CA ARG A 42 -7.77 -19.80 -7.40
C ARG A 42 -8.93 -18.95 -6.89
N TRP A 43 -9.39 -18.00 -7.68
CA TRP A 43 -10.57 -17.19 -7.37
C TRP A 43 -11.83 -18.03 -7.22
N GLU A 44 -12.04 -19.03 -8.08
CA GLU A 44 -13.20 -19.94 -7.98
C GLU A 44 -13.18 -20.80 -6.71
N ARG A 45 -12.00 -21.05 -6.14
CA ARG A 45 -11.80 -21.75 -4.86
C ARG A 45 -11.94 -20.84 -3.65
N LEU A 46 -11.91 -19.51 -3.81
CA LEU A 46 -12.21 -18.56 -2.74
C LEU A 46 -13.72 -18.55 -2.48
N LYS A 47 -14.20 -19.55 -1.79
CA LYS A 47 -15.60 -19.67 -1.35
C LYS A 47 -15.61 -20.11 0.10
N ARG A 48 -16.42 -19.43 0.90
CA ARG A 48 -16.82 -19.92 2.22
C ARG A 48 -18.08 -20.74 2.06
N THR A 49 -18.09 -21.91 2.67
CA THR A 49 -19.32 -22.69 2.76
C THR A 49 -20.23 -22.07 3.83
N LYS A 50 -21.54 -22.36 3.76
CA LYS A 50 -22.47 -21.88 4.80
C LYS A 50 -22.15 -22.51 6.16
N GLU A 51 -21.61 -23.72 6.13
CA GLU A 51 -21.15 -24.48 7.28
C GLU A 51 -19.93 -23.82 7.94
N ASP A 52 -18.93 -23.40 7.15
CA ASP A 52 -17.76 -22.67 7.66
C ASP A 52 -18.18 -21.33 8.28
N GLU A 53 -19.08 -20.60 7.61
CA GLU A 53 -19.61 -19.34 8.13
C GLU A 53 -20.34 -19.54 9.46
N ALA A 54 -21.26 -20.50 9.53
CA ALA A 54 -21.99 -20.79 10.77
C ALA A 54 -21.05 -21.22 11.92
N LEU A 55 -19.95 -21.90 11.61
CA LEU A 55 -18.98 -22.36 12.60
C LEU A 55 -18.04 -21.25 13.09
N CYS A 56 -17.62 -20.36 12.18
CA CYS A 56 -16.45 -19.50 12.38
C CYS A 56 -16.76 -18.00 12.47
N ARG A 57 -17.93 -17.54 12.02
CA ARG A 57 -18.27 -16.11 12.00
C ARG A 57 -18.07 -15.45 13.37
N ASP A 58 -18.47 -16.12 14.44
CA ASP A 58 -18.34 -15.61 15.82
C ASP A 58 -17.16 -16.21 16.61
N TYR A 59 -16.31 -17.01 15.94
CA TYR A 59 -15.11 -17.61 16.51
C TYR A 59 -13.89 -17.17 15.72
N ASP A 60 -13.25 -16.09 16.18
CA ASP A 60 -12.03 -15.58 15.59
C ASP A 60 -10.80 -16.06 16.38
N PRO A 61 -10.04 -17.06 15.89
CA PRO A 61 -8.85 -17.52 16.56
C PRO A 61 -7.66 -16.55 16.44
N THR A 62 -7.74 -15.51 15.59
CA THR A 62 -6.64 -14.56 15.38
C THR A 62 -6.56 -13.49 16.47
N VAL A 63 -7.67 -13.21 17.16
CA VAL A 63 -7.71 -12.34 18.34
C VAL A 63 -7.48 -13.09 19.65
N LEU A 64 -7.48 -14.43 19.61
CA LEU A 64 -7.14 -15.24 20.77
C LEU A 64 -5.61 -15.34 20.91
N PRO A 65 -5.08 -15.39 22.15
CA PRO A 65 -3.65 -15.60 22.37
C PRO A 65 -3.15 -16.86 21.62
N PRO A 66 -2.00 -16.78 20.93
CA PRO A 66 -1.43 -17.93 20.25
C PRO A 66 -1.21 -19.10 21.22
N LYS A 67 -1.76 -20.27 20.90
CA LYS A 67 -1.61 -21.46 21.74
C LYS A 67 -0.24 -22.09 21.57
N THR A 68 0.43 -22.39 22.70
CA THR A 68 1.68 -23.14 22.75
C THR A 68 1.50 -24.57 22.23
N GLN A 69 2.61 -25.24 21.91
CA GLN A 69 2.56 -26.63 21.46
C GLN A 69 1.93 -27.57 22.51
N GLU A 70 2.17 -27.30 23.79
CA GLU A 70 1.60 -28.07 24.91
C GLU A 70 0.08 -27.86 25.01
N GLN A 71 -0.38 -26.61 24.94
CA GLN A 71 -1.81 -26.29 24.91
C GLN A 71 -2.53 -26.94 23.73
N ARG A 72 -1.89 -27.02 22.56
CA ARG A 72 -2.46 -27.71 21.39
C ARG A 72 -2.53 -29.23 21.57
N LYS A 73 -1.63 -29.84 22.36
CA LYS A 73 -1.68 -31.28 22.66
C LYS A 73 -2.87 -31.64 23.55
N THR A 74 -3.26 -30.74 24.46
CA THR A 74 -4.39 -30.95 25.37
C THR A 74 -5.75 -30.70 24.72
N MET A 75 -5.80 -30.02 23.57
CA MET A 75 -7.04 -29.82 22.82
C MET A 75 -7.60 -31.13 22.26
N SER A 76 -8.92 -31.25 22.25
CA SER A 76 -9.63 -32.30 21.54
C SER A 76 -9.39 -32.20 20.02
N MET A 77 -9.64 -33.29 19.29
CA MET A 77 -9.56 -33.27 17.83
C MET A 77 -10.55 -32.26 17.21
N GLN A 78 -11.75 -32.13 17.79
CA GLN A 78 -12.76 -31.19 17.33
C GLN A 78 -12.33 -29.73 17.50
N GLU A 79 -11.73 -29.38 18.64
CA GLU A 79 -11.23 -28.03 18.87
C GLU A 79 -10.09 -27.68 17.92
N ARG A 80 -9.17 -28.61 17.67
CA ARG A 80 -8.08 -28.40 16.72
C ARG A 80 -8.59 -28.20 15.29
N GLU A 81 -9.58 -28.98 14.88
CA GLU A 81 -10.17 -28.82 13.54
C GLU A 81 -10.94 -27.51 13.41
N ARG A 82 -11.73 -27.13 14.43
CA ARG A 82 -12.40 -25.82 14.47
C ARG A 82 -11.40 -24.67 14.38
N GLU A 83 -10.33 -24.71 15.17
CA GLU A 83 -9.29 -23.68 15.14
C GLU A 83 -8.64 -23.55 13.75
N LYS A 84 -8.37 -24.69 13.10
CA LYS A 84 -7.80 -24.71 11.74
C LYS A 84 -8.75 -24.13 10.70
N ILE A 85 -10.02 -24.56 10.69
CA ILE A 85 -11.04 -24.07 9.75
C ILE A 85 -11.26 -22.57 9.95
N CYS A 86 -11.44 -22.13 11.20
CA CYS A 86 -11.73 -20.74 11.48
C CYS A 86 -10.51 -19.83 11.30
N SER A 87 -9.29 -20.34 11.50
CA SER A 87 -8.09 -19.59 11.15
C SER A 87 -8.01 -19.35 9.64
N HIS A 88 -8.40 -20.31 8.81
CA HIS A 88 -8.51 -20.10 7.37
C HIS A 88 -9.64 -19.14 7.01
N TYR A 89 -10.82 -19.28 7.65
CA TYR A 89 -11.97 -18.39 7.45
C TYR A 89 -11.61 -16.91 7.68
N HIS A 90 -10.90 -16.61 8.77
CA HIS A 90 -10.50 -15.25 9.17
C HIS A 90 -9.21 -14.75 8.51
N SER A 91 -8.52 -15.60 7.74
CA SER A 91 -7.26 -15.24 7.07
C SER A 91 -7.41 -14.39 5.81
N TRP A 92 -8.64 -14.14 5.36
CA TRP A 92 -8.92 -13.27 4.23
C TRP A 92 -10.33 -12.72 4.31
N THR A 93 -10.62 -11.68 3.52
CA THR A 93 -11.95 -11.11 3.38
C THR A 93 -12.07 -10.35 2.06
N LEU A 94 -13.30 -10.07 1.63
CA LEU A 94 -13.61 -9.28 0.44
C LEU A 94 -14.31 -7.99 0.87
N THR A 95 -13.85 -6.87 0.32
CA THR A 95 -14.47 -5.56 0.52
C THR A 95 -14.66 -4.87 -0.84
N PRO A 96 -15.68 -4.03 -1.01
CA PRO A 96 -15.72 -3.14 -2.17
C PRO A 96 -14.58 -2.13 -2.07
N TRP A 97 -14.08 -1.63 -3.20
CA TRP A 97 -13.04 -0.60 -3.20
C TRP A 97 -13.47 0.69 -2.51
N THR A 98 -14.78 0.99 -2.53
CA THR A 98 -15.41 2.09 -1.81
C THR A 98 -15.27 2.02 -0.29
N TYR A 99 -14.84 0.87 0.26
CA TYR A 99 -14.54 0.75 1.68
C TYR A 99 -13.30 1.56 2.08
N PHE A 100 -12.32 1.70 1.18
CA PHE A 100 -11.07 2.43 1.46
C PHE A 100 -10.94 3.74 0.70
N TYR A 101 -11.55 3.86 -0.49
CA TYR A 101 -11.39 5.00 -1.38
C TYR A 101 -12.73 5.64 -1.73
N ASP A 102 -12.76 6.95 -1.93
CA ASP A 102 -13.93 7.65 -2.43
C ASP A 102 -14.05 7.51 -3.97
N LEU A 103 -14.36 6.30 -4.43
CA LEU A 103 -14.54 6.07 -5.87
C LEU A 103 -15.65 6.94 -6.49
N PRO A 104 -16.84 7.14 -5.88
CA PRO A 104 -17.87 8.01 -6.45
C PRO A 104 -17.34 9.40 -6.83
N LYS A 105 -16.57 10.05 -5.93
CA LYS A 105 -15.89 11.33 -6.22
C LYS A 105 -15.02 11.25 -7.47
N VAL A 106 -14.19 10.22 -7.58
CA VAL A 106 -13.28 10.04 -8.73
C VAL A 106 -14.06 9.77 -10.02
N LEU A 107 -15.06 8.90 -9.99
CA LEU A 107 -15.81 8.47 -11.18
C LEU A 107 -16.62 9.62 -11.78
N GLU A 108 -17.20 10.49 -10.94
CA GLU A 108 -17.98 11.64 -11.38
C GLU A 108 -17.10 12.83 -11.77
N GLY A 109 -16.04 13.09 -11.00
CA GLY A 109 -15.24 14.30 -11.17
C GLY A 109 -14.24 14.25 -12.34
N VAL A 110 -14.11 13.12 -13.05
CA VAL A 110 -13.35 13.08 -14.32
C VAL A 110 -14.01 13.89 -15.44
N VAL A 111 -15.30 14.22 -15.34
CA VAL A 111 -16.01 14.97 -16.39
C VAL A 111 -15.35 16.34 -16.59
N GLY A 112 -14.95 16.62 -17.82
CA GLY A 112 -14.19 17.83 -18.18
C GLY A 112 -12.67 17.69 -18.06
N VAL A 113 -12.16 16.58 -17.53
CA VAL A 113 -10.73 16.26 -17.47
C VAL A 113 -10.35 15.37 -18.65
N GLY A 114 -9.25 15.68 -19.36
CA GLY A 114 -8.74 14.81 -20.43
C GLY A 114 -9.76 14.48 -21.52
N HIS A 115 -10.57 15.47 -21.90
CA HIS A 115 -11.70 15.35 -22.85
C HIS A 115 -12.81 14.36 -22.46
N GLN A 116 -12.87 13.88 -21.21
CA GLN A 116 -13.97 13.05 -20.75
C GLN A 116 -15.27 13.85 -20.69
N SER A 117 -16.30 13.38 -21.38
CA SER A 117 -17.64 13.99 -21.41
C SER A 117 -18.64 13.31 -20.47
N GLU A 118 -18.32 12.11 -19.99
CA GLU A 118 -19.17 11.29 -19.14
C GLU A 118 -18.37 10.72 -17.97
N PRO A 119 -19.02 10.40 -16.84
CA PRO A 119 -18.40 9.67 -15.73
C PRO A 119 -17.83 8.32 -16.18
N ILE A 120 -16.80 7.82 -15.47
CA ILE A 120 -16.35 6.44 -15.66
C ILE A 120 -17.45 5.50 -15.17
N ARG A 121 -17.96 4.67 -16.08
CA ARG A 121 -18.97 3.66 -15.75
C ARG A 121 -18.31 2.48 -15.05
N LEU A 122 -18.85 2.10 -13.90
CA LEU A 122 -18.35 1.00 -13.07
C LEU A 122 -19.47 0.03 -12.74
N PHE A 123 -19.15 -1.26 -12.73
CA PHE A 123 -20.01 -2.33 -12.28
C PHE A 123 -19.24 -3.28 -11.37
N ASP A 124 -19.69 -3.43 -10.13
CA ASP A 124 -19.04 -4.33 -9.17
C ASP A 124 -19.19 -5.79 -9.57
N ARG A 125 -18.07 -6.49 -9.69
CA ARG A 125 -17.99 -7.91 -10.02
C ARG A 125 -17.57 -8.71 -8.78
N LEU A 126 -18.53 -9.01 -7.91
CA LEU A 126 -18.28 -9.79 -6.69
C LEU A 126 -17.92 -11.27 -6.97
N ASN A 127 -18.27 -11.79 -8.15
CA ASN A 127 -17.98 -13.16 -8.57
C ASN A 127 -17.01 -13.18 -9.76
N MET A 128 -15.84 -13.76 -9.52
CA MET A 128 -14.72 -13.80 -10.47
C MET A 128 -14.76 -14.98 -11.44
N SER A 129 -15.76 -15.86 -11.34
CA SER A 129 -15.90 -16.96 -12.31
C SER A 129 -16.26 -16.42 -13.70
N ILE A 130 -15.81 -17.15 -14.72
CA ILE A 130 -16.16 -16.84 -16.12
C ILE A 130 -17.62 -17.17 -16.40
N ALA A 131 -18.16 -18.22 -15.77
CA ALA A 131 -19.58 -18.57 -15.87
C ALA A 131 -20.49 -17.43 -15.42
N TRP A 132 -20.20 -16.81 -14.27
CA TRP A 132 -20.97 -15.67 -13.79
C TRP A 132 -20.88 -14.49 -14.76
N MET A 133 -19.70 -14.19 -15.29
CA MET A 133 -19.51 -13.11 -16.27
C MET A 133 -20.32 -13.38 -17.54
N ALA A 134 -20.30 -14.60 -18.06
CA ALA A 134 -21.04 -14.96 -19.26
C ALA A 134 -22.55 -14.86 -19.06
N GLU A 135 -23.06 -15.35 -17.93
CA GLU A 135 -24.47 -15.28 -17.58
C GLU A 135 -24.95 -13.83 -17.39
N ASN A 136 -24.23 -13.03 -16.60
CA ASN A 136 -24.67 -11.67 -16.24
C ASN A 136 -24.51 -10.67 -17.39
N LEU A 137 -23.61 -10.94 -18.34
CA LEU A 137 -23.44 -10.11 -19.53
C LEU A 137 -24.15 -10.68 -20.76
N GLY A 138 -24.79 -11.85 -20.64
CA GLY A 138 -25.42 -12.55 -21.76
C GLY A 138 -24.44 -12.86 -22.90
N ILE A 139 -23.22 -13.31 -22.56
CA ILE A 139 -22.21 -13.76 -23.53
C ILE A 139 -22.55 -15.20 -23.92
N GLN A 140 -22.73 -15.44 -25.21
CA GLN A 140 -23.07 -16.76 -25.77
C GLN A 140 -21.84 -17.48 -26.30
N ASP A 141 -20.86 -16.75 -26.81
CA ASP A 141 -19.63 -17.29 -27.40
C ASP A 141 -18.40 -16.56 -26.85
N LEU A 142 -17.72 -17.18 -25.87
CA LEU A 142 -16.56 -16.60 -25.22
C LEU A 142 -15.39 -16.33 -26.18
N ASP A 143 -15.26 -17.11 -27.26
CA ASP A 143 -14.16 -16.97 -28.21
C ASP A 143 -14.38 -15.80 -29.18
N LYS A 144 -15.64 -15.39 -29.39
CA LYS A 144 -15.99 -14.25 -30.26
C LYS A 144 -16.27 -12.96 -29.49
N GLU A 145 -16.81 -13.05 -28.28
CA GLU A 145 -17.29 -11.88 -27.54
C GLU A 145 -16.31 -11.39 -26.47
N VAL A 146 -15.26 -12.17 -26.15
CA VAL A 146 -14.24 -11.80 -25.17
C VAL A 146 -12.85 -11.78 -25.81
N TYR A 147 -12.21 -10.61 -25.76
CA TYR A 147 -10.80 -10.48 -26.10
C TYR A 147 -9.94 -10.71 -24.86
N TRP A 148 -9.12 -11.76 -24.89
CA TRP A 148 -8.29 -12.17 -23.75
C TRP A 148 -6.87 -11.62 -23.88
N ILE A 149 -6.47 -10.77 -22.94
CA ILE A 149 -5.09 -10.33 -22.80
C ILE A 149 -4.41 -11.27 -21.80
N ASN A 150 -3.85 -12.34 -22.37
CA ASN A 150 -3.26 -13.44 -21.60
C ASN A 150 -1.82 -13.12 -21.17
N ASP A 151 -1.69 -12.40 -20.06
CA ASP A 151 -0.39 -12.11 -19.45
C ASP A 151 0.35 -13.42 -19.06
N ALA A 152 1.31 -13.82 -19.89
CA ALA A 152 2.25 -14.92 -19.60
C ALA A 152 3.33 -14.59 -18.54
N SER A 153 3.52 -13.31 -18.21
CA SER A 153 4.40 -12.84 -17.12
C SER A 153 3.86 -11.56 -16.50
N ARG A 154 4.30 -11.22 -15.28
CA ARG A 154 3.88 -9.99 -14.56
C ARG A 154 4.04 -8.72 -15.41
N PHE A 155 5.14 -8.63 -16.14
CA PHE A 155 5.44 -7.54 -17.06
C PHE A 155 5.37 -8.04 -18.52
N HIS A 156 4.26 -8.65 -18.91
CA HIS A 156 4.12 -9.14 -20.29
C HIS A 156 3.92 -7.97 -21.26
N VAL A 157 2.82 -7.23 -21.13
CA VAL A 157 2.42 -6.15 -22.04
C VAL A 157 2.47 -4.80 -21.33
N ARG A 158 3.02 -3.76 -21.95
CA ARG A 158 2.68 -2.37 -21.63
C ARG A 158 1.73 -1.82 -22.68
N ILE A 159 0.84 -0.92 -22.27
CA ILE A 159 -0.13 -0.27 -23.15
C ILE A 159 0.32 1.16 -23.37
N LEU A 160 0.68 1.49 -24.60
CA LEU A 160 1.20 2.79 -24.99
C LEU A 160 0.09 3.64 -25.60
N ASP A 161 -0.12 4.82 -25.05
CA ASP A 161 -1.01 5.82 -25.62
C ASP A 161 -0.44 6.41 -26.93
N ASP A 162 -1.09 6.06 -28.05
CA ASP A 162 -0.76 6.51 -29.40
C ASP A 162 -1.78 7.50 -29.96
N SER A 163 -2.54 8.19 -29.09
CA SER A 163 -3.61 9.11 -29.51
C SER A 163 -3.12 10.38 -30.21
N GLU A 164 -1.92 10.84 -29.89
CA GLU A 164 -1.30 12.05 -30.49
C GLU A 164 -0.07 11.73 -31.36
N TYR A 165 0.36 10.47 -31.42
CA TYR A 165 1.58 10.06 -32.13
C TYR A 165 1.46 8.67 -32.76
N ASP A 166 1.84 8.55 -34.04
CA ASP A 166 1.80 7.29 -34.77
C ASP A 166 3.07 6.46 -34.54
N TYR A 167 3.04 5.64 -33.48
CA TYR A 167 4.11 4.69 -33.15
C TYR A 167 4.22 3.49 -34.10
N ARG A 168 3.27 3.28 -35.01
CA ARG A 168 3.42 2.26 -36.07
C ARG A 168 4.36 2.76 -37.15
N ALA A 169 4.20 4.02 -37.55
CA ALA A 169 5.08 4.66 -38.52
C ALA A 169 6.44 5.04 -37.90
N HIS A 170 6.47 5.38 -36.61
CA HIS A 170 7.67 5.83 -35.91
C HIS A 170 7.83 5.10 -34.57
N PRO A 171 8.40 3.89 -34.56
CA PRO A 171 8.56 3.11 -33.34
C PRO A 171 9.45 3.80 -32.30
N GLU A 172 9.13 3.64 -31.01
CA GLU A 172 10.02 4.07 -29.92
C GLU A 172 11.35 3.30 -29.94
N PRO A 173 12.45 3.93 -29.49
CA PRO A 173 13.67 3.20 -29.20
C PRO A 173 13.43 2.16 -28.10
N LEU A 174 14.24 1.11 -28.08
CA LEU A 174 14.17 0.10 -27.03
C LEU A 174 14.39 0.76 -25.65
N PRO A 175 13.47 0.57 -24.69
CA PRO A 175 13.63 1.13 -23.35
C PRO A 175 14.83 0.51 -22.64
N ASP A 176 15.47 1.29 -21.75
CA ASP A 176 16.52 0.79 -20.87
C ASP A 176 16.00 -0.41 -20.06
N PRO A 177 16.61 -1.61 -20.17
CA PRO A 177 16.19 -2.81 -19.43
C PRO A 177 16.14 -2.65 -17.91
N THR A 178 16.84 -1.64 -17.36
CA THR A 178 16.88 -1.34 -15.93
C THR A 178 15.72 -0.45 -15.47
N SER A 179 15.08 0.28 -16.39
CA SER A 179 13.90 1.11 -16.13
C SER A 179 12.63 0.28 -15.91
N TRP A 180 11.55 0.90 -15.42
CA TRP A 180 10.25 0.23 -15.30
C TRP A 180 9.69 -0.18 -16.66
N LYS A 181 9.76 0.72 -17.65
CA LYS A 181 9.41 0.46 -19.06
C LYS A 181 10.13 -0.75 -19.64
N GLY A 182 11.43 -0.88 -19.36
CA GLY A 182 12.27 -1.98 -19.83
C GLY A 182 11.89 -3.36 -19.31
N ARG A 183 11.06 -3.44 -18.26
CA ARG A 183 10.60 -4.73 -17.72
C ARG A 183 9.53 -5.39 -18.58
N TYR A 184 8.81 -4.61 -19.40
CA TYR A 184 7.73 -5.12 -20.23
C TYR A 184 8.27 -5.78 -21.50
N LYS A 185 7.83 -7.01 -21.75
CA LYS A 185 8.31 -7.80 -22.92
C LYS A 185 7.72 -7.33 -24.24
N ASN A 186 6.50 -6.82 -24.21
CA ASN A 186 5.72 -6.45 -25.39
C ASN A 186 5.06 -5.08 -25.18
N THR A 187 4.86 -4.36 -26.27
CA THR A 187 4.10 -3.10 -26.30
C THR A 187 2.83 -3.32 -27.11
N MET A 188 1.70 -2.84 -26.61
CA MET A 188 0.41 -2.81 -27.29
C MET A 188 -0.05 -1.36 -27.41
N LEU A 189 -0.55 -0.96 -28.57
CA LEU A 189 -1.04 0.40 -28.76
C LEU A 189 -2.45 0.53 -28.22
N LEU A 190 -2.76 1.69 -27.64
CA LEU A 190 -4.10 1.99 -27.14
C LEU A 190 -5.13 1.96 -28.27
N SER A 191 -4.77 2.41 -29.48
CA SER A 191 -5.63 2.33 -30.67
C SER A 191 -6.00 0.88 -31.04
N ASP A 192 -5.09 -0.08 -30.87
CA ASP A 192 -5.36 -1.50 -31.11
C ASP A 192 -6.42 -2.05 -30.14
N LEU A 193 -6.43 -1.57 -28.89
CA LEU A 193 -7.45 -1.92 -27.90
C LEU A 193 -8.78 -1.24 -28.19
N ARG A 194 -8.74 0.03 -28.60
CA ARG A 194 -9.95 0.80 -28.95
C ARG A 194 -10.67 0.20 -30.16
N ALA A 195 -9.93 -0.34 -31.12
CA ALA A 195 -10.48 -0.96 -32.32
C ALA A 195 -11.10 -2.36 -32.09
N ARG A 196 -11.02 -2.92 -30.87
CA ARG A 196 -11.53 -4.26 -30.57
C ARG A 196 -13.06 -4.31 -30.65
N PRO A 197 -13.66 -5.16 -31.51
CA PRO A 197 -15.11 -5.29 -31.60
C PRO A 197 -15.71 -6.13 -30.47
N GLU A 198 -14.90 -6.89 -29.74
CA GLU A 198 -15.36 -7.79 -28.69
C GLU A 198 -16.08 -7.00 -27.58
N ARG A 199 -17.14 -7.60 -27.02
CA ARG A 199 -17.97 -6.97 -25.98
C ARG A 199 -17.18 -6.77 -24.70
N VAL A 200 -16.32 -7.73 -24.35
CA VAL A 200 -15.47 -7.69 -23.16
C VAL A 200 -14.01 -7.75 -23.55
N ILE A 201 -13.19 -6.90 -22.93
CA ILE A 201 -11.73 -7.01 -22.94
C ILE A 201 -11.31 -7.49 -21.56
N HIS A 202 -10.78 -8.71 -21.48
CA HIS A 202 -10.39 -9.33 -20.23
C HIS A 202 -8.87 -9.27 -20.04
N PHE A 203 -8.42 -8.53 -19.04
CA PHE A 203 -7.00 -8.44 -18.67
C PHE A 203 -6.61 -9.53 -17.69
N GLY A 204 -5.52 -10.25 -17.96
CA GLY A 204 -4.93 -11.20 -17.01
C GLY A 204 -4.37 -10.51 -15.77
N SER A 205 -3.77 -9.33 -15.95
CA SER A 205 -3.36 -8.45 -14.87
C SER A 205 -3.36 -6.99 -15.31
N LEU A 206 -3.69 -6.09 -14.37
CA LEU A 206 -3.48 -4.65 -14.48
C LEU A 206 -2.39 -4.16 -13.52
N PHE A 207 -1.67 -5.08 -12.89
CA PHE A 207 -0.58 -4.76 -11.98
C PHE A 207 0.66 -4.27 -12.75
N GLY A 208 1.30 -3.24 -12.22
CA GLY A 208 2.61 -2.75 -12.65
C GLY A 208 2.61 -1.25 -12.87
N ILE A 209 3.70 -0.62 -12.43
CA ILE A 209 4.02 0.78 -12.77
C ILE A 209 4.16 0.84 -14.29
N GLU A 210 3.60 1.87 -14.92
CA GLU A 210 3.63 2.06 -16.39
C GLU A 210 2.99 0.93 -17.21
N ARG A 211 2.10 0.13 -16.61
CA ARG A 211 1.27 -0.82 -17.37
C ARG A 211 0.47 -0.11 -18.46
N VAL A 212 0.02 1.11 -18.18
CA VAL A 212 -0.61 2.03 -19.11
C VAL A 212 0.16 3.34 -19.06
N GLU A 213 0.69 3.75 -20.19
CA GLU A 213 1.55 4.91 -20.32
C GLU A 213 0.78 6.05 -20.98
N ALA A 214 0.39 7.05 -20.19
CA ALA A 214 -0.29 8.25 -20.67
C ALA A 214 0.72 9.20 -21.35
N ARG A 215 0.53 9.47 -22.64
CA ARG A 215 1.45 10.29 -23.45
C ARG A 215 0.81 11.56 -23.96
N SER A 216 -0.44 11.49 -24.39
CA SER A 216 -1.20 12.68 -24.76
C SER A 216 -1.43 13.60 -23.58
N GLU A 217 -1.52 14.90 -23.85
CA GLU A 217 -1.82 15.91 -22.83
C GLU A 217 -3.13 15.55 -22.10
N ALA A 218 -4.14 15.11 -22.86
CA ALA A 218 -5.43 14.71 -22.33
C ALA A 218 -5.35 13.51 -21.38
N HIS A 219 -4.66 12.43 -21.77
CA HIS A 219 -4.54 11.25 -20.91
C HIS A 219 -3.62 11.49 -19.72
N GLN A 220 -2.60 12.36 -19.84
CA GLN A 220 -1.77 12.77 -18.70
C GLN A 220 -2.58 13.56 -17.67
N ALA A 221 -3.41 14.51 -18.12
CA ALA A 221 -4.32 15.23 -17.25
C ALA A 221 -5.29 14.28 -16.53
N LEU A 222 -5.83 13.29 -17.24
CA LEU A 222 -6.72 12.29 -16.64
C LEU A 222 -6.01 11.40 -15.63
N GLN A 223 -4.83 10.88 -15.98
CA GLN A 223 -4.00 10.09 -15.07
C GLN A 223 -3.70 10.89 -13.80
N GLN A 224 -3.26 12.14 -13.94
CA GLN A 224 -2.96 13.01 -12.81
C GLN A 224 -4.20 13.25 -11.94
N TYR A 225 -5.36 13.50 -12.55
CA TYR A 225 -6.60 13.64 -11.80
C TYR A 225 -6.95 12.39 -10.98
N ILE A 226 -6.92 11.21 -11.60
CA ILE A 226 -7.22 9.93 -10.92
C ILE A 226 -6.24 9.70 -9.78
N THR A 227 -4.94 9.86 -10.03
CA THR A 227 -3.87 9.72 -9.02
C THR A 227 -4.09 10.66 -7.84
N ASN A 228 -4.50 11.90 -8.10
CA ASN A 228 -4.65 12.95 -7.09
C ASN A 228 -5.98 12.90 -6.30
N ASN A 229 -6.93 12.03 -6.69
CA ASN A 229 -8.25 11.97 -6.04
C ASN A 229 -8.58 10.58 -5.46
N LEU A 230 -7.67 9.61 -5.56
CA LEU A 230 -7.82 8.29 -4.94
C LEU A 230 -7.38 8.32 -3.47
N ASP A 231 -8.04 9.17 -2.70
CA ASP A 231 -7.72 9.42 -1.30
C ASP A 231 -8.24 8.31 -0.39
N ILE A 232 -7.57 8.08 0.73
CA ILE A 232 -8.10 7.21 1.79
C ILE A 232 -9.31 7.90 2.42
N TRP A 233 -10.47 7.25 2.31
CA TRP A 233 -11.75 7.75 2.82
C TRP A 233 -12.24 7.01 4.08
N ASN A 234 -11.58 5.91 4.45
CA ASN A 234 -12.04 5.07 5.55
C ASN A 234 -11.96 5.79 6.90
N GLN A 235 -13.12 6.14 7.48
CA GLN A 235 -13.20 6.95 8.70
C GLN A 235 -12.44 6.36 9.91
N PRO A 236 -12.53 5.05 10.22
CA PRO A 236 -11.71 4.48 11.29
C PRO A 236 -10.19 4.69 11.12
N ILE A 237 -9.65 4.57 9.89
CA ILE A 237 -8.24 4.86 9.62
C ILE A 237 -7.93 6.34 9.87
N LEU A 238 -8.80 7.24 9.40
CA LEU A 238 -8.63 8.68 9.58
C LEU A 238 -8.72 9.11 11.05
N ASP A 239 -9.64 8.54 11.82
CA ASP A 239 -9.79 8.79 13.25
C ASP A 239 -8.59 8.27 14.05
N ALA A 240 -8.12 7.06 13.73
CA ALA A 240 -6.91 6.50 14.33
C ALA A 240 -5.67 7.35 14.01
N ALA A 241 -5.50 7.77 12.75
CA ALA A 241 -4.40 8.64 12.36
C ALA A 241 -4.46 10.02 13.05
N LYS A 242 -5.66 10.59 13.19
CA LYS A 242 -5.87 11.87 13.90
C LYS A 242 -5.57 11.78 15.39
N LEU A 243 -5.91 10.66 16.03
CA LEU A 243 -5.55 10.40 17.41
C LEU A 243 -4.03 10.32 17.58
N ALA A 244 -3.36 9.54 16.73
CA ALA A 244 -1.90 9.44 16.72
C ALA A 244 -1.23 10.80 16.47
N GLU A 245 -1.72 11.60 15.53
CA GLU A 245 -1.24 12.96 15.28
C GLU A 245 -1.36 13.85 16.53
N THR A 246 -2.45 13.74 17.28
CA THR A 246 -2.61 14.46 18.55
C THR A 246 -1.56 14.04 19.59
N GLU A 247 -1.17 12.77 19.61
CA GLU A 247 -0.09 12.26 20.47
C GLU A 247 1.28 12.77 20.01
N ILE A 248 1.56 12.76 18.70
CA ILE A 248 2.78 13.32 18.11
C ILE A 248 2.95 14.79 18.49
N GLN A 249 1.87 15.59 18.39
CA GLN A 249 1.93 17.02 18.74
C GLN A 249 2.23 17.25 20.24
N LYS A 250 1.70 16.38 21.13
CA LYS A 250 2.07 16.42 22.55
C LYS A 250 3.55 16.11 22.74
N TRP A 251 4.07 15.09 22.05
CA TRP A 251 5.48 14.71 22.13
C TRP A 251 6.43 15.78 21.58
N ILE A 252 6.06 16.44 20.47
CA ILE A 252 6.78 17.61 19.95
C ILE A 252 6.88 18.68 21.04
N ALA A 253 5.75 19.03 21.68
CA ALA A 253 5.73 20.04 22.73
C ALA A 253 6.56 19.64 23.97
N MET A 254 6.50 18.38 24.38
CA MET A 254 7.23 17.86 25.55
C MET A 254 8.75 17.79 25.32
N THR A 255 9.17 17.45 24.10
CA THR A 255 10.59 17.30 23.77
C THR A 255 11.28 18.63 23.47
N GLY A 256 10.52 19.69 23.18
CA GLY A 256 11.04 21.04 22.97
C GLY A 256 12.00 21.13 21.76
N ARG A 257 11.79 20.29 20.75
CA ARG A 257 12.65 20.24 19.56
C ARG A 257 12.62 21.56 18.81
N VAL A 258 13.77 21.88 18.23
CA VAL A 258 13.98 23.15 17.53
C VAL A 258 13.39 23.09 16.13
N THR A 259 13.47 21.91 15.52
CA THR A 259 12.84 21.63 14.23
C THR A 259 11.33 21.45 14.40
N PRO A 260 10.50 22.16 13.63
CA PRO A 260 9.07 21.93 13.64
C PRO A 260 8.76 20.57 12.99
N ASP A 261 7.73 19.91 13.53
CA ASP A 261 7.17 18.64 13.07
C ASP A 261 8.18 17.47 13.01
N PHE A 262 7.83 16.41 12.29
CA PHE A 262 8.61 15.18 12.17
C PHE A 262 8.88 14.84 10.70
N LEU A 263 9.91 14.03 10.47
CA LEU A 263 10.22 13.44 9.16
C LEU A 263 9.49 12.11 9.00
N GLY A 264 8.93 11.85 7.82
CA GLY A 264 8.34 10.57 7.48
C GLY A 264 9.36 9.67 6.79
N ALA A 265 9.44 8.41 7.21
CA ALA A 265 10.27 7.41 6.55
C ALA A 265 9.53 6.09 6.36
N HIS A 266 9.89 5.33 5.33
CA HIS A 266 9.39 3.98 5.13
C HIS A 266 10.50 2.98 4.76
N LEU A 267 10.65 1.94 5.57
CA LEU A 267 11.59 0.84 5.38
C LEU A 267 10.87 -0.48 5.08
N ARG A 268 11.10 -1.05 3.90
CA ARG A 268 10.60 -2.37 3.49
C ARG A 268 11.71 -3.42 3.61
N THR A 269 11.43 -4.53 4.27
CA THR A 269 12.42 -5.58 4.56
C THR A 269 11.93 -7.02 4.36
N ALA A 270 10.61 -7.28 4.37
CA ALA A 270 10.11 -8.63 4.64
C ALA A 270 9.95 -9.55 3.41
N ASP A 271 9.97 -9.07 2.17
CA ASP A 271 9.61 -9.88 0.99
C ASP A 271 10.47 -9.71 -0.28
N GLY A 272 10.47 -10.76 -1.12
CA GLY A 272 11.11 -10.75 -2.43
C GLY A 272 12.59 -10.34 -2.38
N GLY A 273 13.00 -9.52 -3.34
CA GLY A 273 14.35 -8.97 -3.41
C GLY A 273 14.66 -7.89 -2.35
N PHE A 274 13.68 -7.44 -1.55
CA PHE A 274 13.94 -6.45 -0.50
C PHE A 274 14.78 -7.03 0.64
N LYS A 275 14.68 -8.34 0.89
CA LYS A 275 15.52 -9.06 1.86
C LYS A 275 17.01 -8.92 1.55
N ASP A 276 17.36 -8.90 0.28
CA ASP A 276 18.75 -8.87 -0.19
C ASP A 276 19.33 -7.45 -0.16
N VAL A 277 18.48 -6.41 -0.05
CA VAL A 277 18.87 -4.99 -0.09
C VAL A 277 18.48 -4.22 1.17
N VAL A 278 18.15 -4.91 2.28
CA VAL A 278 17.76 -4.25 3.54
C VAL A 278 18.82 -3.28 4.02
N ALA A 279 20.08 -3.71 4.10
CA ALA A 279 21.18 -2.87 4.57
C ALA A 279 21.36 -1.63 3.68
N GLN A 280 21.29 -1.80 2.36
CA GLN A 280 21.39 -0.69 1.41
C GLN A 280 20.21 0.30 1.57
N SER A 281 18.99 -0.23 1.67
CA SER A 281 17.77 0.58 1.84
C SER A 281 17.81 1.36 3.16
N LEU A 282 18.28 0.72 4.24
CA LEU A 282 18.44 1.36 5.53
C LEU A 282 19.51 2.47 5.48
N HIS A 283 20.67 2.21 4.88
CA HIS A 283 21.70 3.23 4.70
C HIS A 283 21.19 4.41 3.89
N HIS A 284 20.46 4.20 2.79
CA HIS A 284 19.87 5.29 2.01
C HIS A 284 18.92 6.16 2.85
N ILE A 285 18.08 5.55 3.71
CA ILE A 285 17.21 6.29 4.62
C ILE A 285 18.03 7.05 5.66
N MET A 286 19.08 6.44 6.21
CA MET A 286 19.95 7.08 7.20
C MET A 286 20.76 8.24 6.63
N ASP A 287 21.24 8.13 5.39
CA ASP A 287 21.94 9.19 4.68
C ASP A 287 20.99 10.36 4.44
N TRP A 288 19.78 10.09 3.93
CA TRP A 288 18.74 11.11 3.76
C TRP A 288 18.38 11.81 5.07
N LEU A 289 18.17 11.06 6.16
CA LEU A 289 17.90 11.66 7.47
C LEU A 289 19.08 12.53 7.95
N THR A 290 20.31 12.13 7.67
CA THR A 290 21.51 12.91 8.03
C THR A 290 21.55 14.23 7.25
N ASP A 291 21.26 14.18 5.96
CA ASP A 291 21.20 15.36 5.11
C ASP A 291 20.09 16.32 5.57
N MET A 292 18.93 15.78 5.94
CA MET A 292 17.83 16.57 6.50
C MET A 292 18.23 17.27 7.81
N VAL A 293 18.92 16.57 8.72
CA VAL A 293 19.45 17.17 9.95
C VAL A 293 20.47 18.26 9.65
N SER A 294 21.36 18.04 8.68
CA SER A 294 22.32 19.06 8.25
C SER A 294 21.62 20.30 7.70
N GLN A 295 20.56 20.14 6.90
CA GLN A 295 19.75 21.26 6.40
C GLN A 295 19.01 21.97 7.54
N ASP A 296 18.43 21.23 8.49
CA ASP A 296 17.76 21.80 9.65
C ASP A 296 18.69 22.68 10.49
N LYS A 297 19.95 22.29 10.68
CA LYS A 297 20.93 23.11 11.42
C LYS A 297 21.19 24.46 10.75
N THR A 298 21.10 24.52 9.42
CA THR A 298 21.22 25.78 8.68
C THR A 298 19.97 26.65 8.80
N ARG A 299 18.79 26.02 8.84
CA ARG A 299 17.48 26.69 8.86
C ARG A 299 17.05 27.13 10.26
N TYR A 300 17.41 26.34 11.26
CA TYR A 300 17.06 26.53 12.67
C TYR A 300 18.33 26.46 13.53
N PRO A 301 19.22 27.47 13.43
CA PRO A 301 20.48 27.47 14.16
C PRO A 301 20.21 27.47 15.68
N THR A 302 20.81 26.49 16.37
CA THR A 302 20.76 26.40 17.82
C THR A 302 21.91 27.18 18.45
N ASN A 303 21.58 28.17 19.27
CA ASN A 303 22.55 28.82 20.15
C ASN A 303 22.83 27.93 21.37
N THR A 304 23.43 26.75 21.18
CA THR A 304 23.82 25.86 22.29
C THR A 304 25.33 25.69 22.35
N ALA A 305 25.97 26.72 22.90
CA ALA A 305 27.25 26.60 23.58
C ALA A 305 27.02 25.94 24.97
N SER A 306 26.64 24.67 24.99
CA SER A 306 26.57 23.86 26.23
C SER A 306 26.34 22.39 25.89
N SER A 307 27.34 21.77 25.27
CA SER A 307 27.42 20.31 25.24
C SER A 307 27.90 19.83 26.61
N SER A 308 26.95 19.50 27.49
CA SER A 308 27.21 18.60 28.60
C SER A 308 27.28 17.19 28.03
N THR A 309 28.48 16.69 27.78
CA THR A 309 28.72 15.26 27.52
C THR A 309 28.32 14.47 28.76
N VAL A 310 27.06 14.03 28.82
CA VAL A 310 26.65 12.96 29.74
C VAL A 310 27.07 11.64 29.09
N SER A 311 28.27 11.19 29.44
CA SER A 311 28.75 9.86 29.08
C SER A 311 28.09 8.83 30.00
N THR A 312 26.87 8.40 29.68
CA THR A 312 26.30 7.17 30.25
C THR A 312 26.99 5.99 29.58
N ARG A 313 27.95 5.36 30.27
CA ARG A 313 28.40 4.01 29.94
C ARG A 313 27.21 3.06 30.10
N GLN A 314 26.61 2.61 29.00
CA GLN A 314 25.71 1.47 29.02
C GLN A 314 26.54 0.19 29.08
N ASP A 315 26.34 -0.59 30.14
CA ASP A 315 26.81 -1.97 30.22
C ASP A 315 26.14 -2.78 29.11
N HIS A 316 26.93 -3.16 28.11
CA HIS A 316 26.53 -4.05 27.03
C HIS A 316 26.42 -5.50 27.53
N ASN A 317 25.39 -5.86 28.30
CA ASN A 317 25.05 -7.29 28.52
C ASN A 317 23.64 -7.60 29.07
N VAL A 318 22.71 -6.65 29.08
CA VAL A 318 21.31 -6.96 29.43
C VAL A 318 20.41 -6.50 28.29
N VAL A 319 19.89 -7.45 27.50
CA VAL A 319 18.78 -7.19 26.59
C VAL A 319 17.56 -6.94 27.49
N PRO A 320 16.96 -5.74 27.49
CA PRO A 320 15.74 -5.52 28.24
C PRO A 320 14.62 -6.42 27.68
N ASP A 321 13.88 -7.11 28.54
CA ASP A 321 12.68 -7.88 28.17
C ASP A 321 11.53 -6.97 27.63
N VAL A 322 11.69 -5.64 27.71
CA VAL A 322 10.68 -4.64 27.33
C VAL A 322 11.31 -3.63 26.38
N GLU A 323 10.72 -3.47 25.19
CA GLU A 323 11.13 -2.44 24.24
C GLU A 323 10.95 -1.04 24.87
N PRO A 324 11.96 -0.16 24.85
CA PRO A 324 11.82 1.19 25.39
C PRO A 324 10.77 1.96 24.58
N THR A 325 9.96 2.74 25.28
CA THR A 325 8.99 3.65 24.65
C THR A 325 9.71 4.73 23.83
N PHE A 326 8.99 5.34 22.89
CA PHE A 326 9.50 6.50 22.15
C PHE A 326 10.03 7.61 23.08
N LEU A 327 9.27 8.00 24.10
CA LEU A 327 9.67 9.07 25.01
C LEU A 327 10.92 8.71 25.81
N GLU A 328 11.05 7.47 26.29
CA GLU A 328 12.27 7.02 26.99
C GLU A 328 13.51 7.11 26.10
N SER A 329 13.35 6.80 24.80
CA SER A 329 14.46 6.86 23.83
C SER A 329 14.82 8.30 23.44
N CYS A 330 13.82 9.18 23.40
CA CYS A 330 13.97 10.53 22.88
C CYS A 330 14.27 11.59 23.95
N MET A 331 13.78 11.43 25.18
CA MET A 331 14.04 12.36 26.28
C MET A 331 15.54 12.42 26.61
N GLY A 332 16.08 13.63 26.77
CA GLY A 332 17.51 13.86 27.04
C GLY A 332 18.41 13.86 25.80
N GLN A 333 17.88 13.56 24.61
CA GLN A 333 18.61 13.75 23.35
C GLN A 333 18.75 15.24 23.02
N PRO A 334 19.80 15.65 22.28
CA PRO A 334 20.00 17.03 21.83
C PRO A 334 18.74 17.65 21.19
N LEU A 335 18.52 18.95 21.39
CA LEU A 335 17.32 19.64 20.89
C LEU A 335 17.26 19.72 19.35
N ASP A 336 18.39 19.53 18.68
CA ASP A 336 18.54 19.43 17.22
C ASP A 336 18.41 17.99 16.69
N THR A 337 18.17 17.00 17.55
CA THR A 337 17.84 15.63 17.12
C THR A 337 16.45 15.62 16.47
N PRO A 338 16.31 15.10 15.23
CA PRO A 338 15.04 15.13 14.52
C PRO A 338 14.04 14.15 15.14
N LEU A 339 12.75 14.47 15.04
CA LEU A 339 11.69 13.49 15.24
C LEU A 339 11.42 12.77 13.91
N VAL A 340 11.29 11.46 13.96
CA VAL A 340 11.02 10.63 12.77
C VAL A 340 9.82 9.75 13.07
N PHE A 341 8.90 9.60 12.12
CA PHE A 341 7.94 8.49 12.10
C PHE A 341 8.43 7.48 11.06
N LEU A 342 8.63 6.23 11.48
CA LEU A 342 9.11 5.17 10.61
C LEU A 342 8.03 4.10 10.40
N ALA A 343 7.46 4.07 9.20
CA ALA A 343 6.66 2.95 8.72
C ALA A 343 7.59 1.78 8.35
N THR A 344 7.36 0.59 8.90
CA THR A 344 8.25 -0.55 8.66
C THR A 344 7.57 -1.89 8.85
N ASP A 345 7.97 -2.88 8.06
CA ASP A 345 7.56 -4.28 8.21
C ASP A 345 8.59 -5.13 8.98
N VAL A 346 9.62 -4.51 9.55
CA VAL A 346 10.55 -5.18 10.46
C VAL A 346 9.79 -5.63 11.71
N HIS A 347 9.88 -6.91 12.03
CA HIS A 347 9.31 -7.44 13.26
C HIS A 347 10.16 -6.99 14.47
N HIS A 348 9.53 -6.40 15.49
CA HIS A 348 10.21 -5.83 16.66
C HIS A 348 11.40 -4.90 16.30
N PRO A 349 11.14 -3.77 15.61
CA PRO A 349 12.20 -2.92 15.04
C PRO A 349 13.27 -2.49 16.03
N ARG A 350 12.89 -2.16 17.28
CA ARG A 350 13.79 -1.59 18.31
C ARG A 350 14.86 -2.55 18.81
N VAL A 351 14.55 -3.84 18.82
CA VAL A 351 15.48 -4.90 19.25
C VAL A 351 16.09 -5.64 18.07
N SER A 352 15.72 -5.27 16.84
CA SER A 352 16.22 -5.91 15.64
C SER A 352 17.69 -5.56 15.39
N PRO A 353 18.61 -6.54 15.32
CA PRO A 353 20.04 -6.28 15.13
C PRO A 353 20.35 -5.48 13.86
N VAL A 354 19.56 -5.67 12.79
CA VAL A 354 19.73 -4.97 11.52
C VAL A 354 19.51 -3.46 11.63
N MET A 355 18.77 -3.01 12.65
CA MET A 355 18.46 -1.60 12.88
C MET A 355 19.29 -0.98 14.00
N SER A 356 20.25 -1.72 14.59
CA SER A 356 21.03 -1.24 15.73
C SER A 356 21.73 0.11 15.48
N GLU A 357 22.35 0.28 14.31
CA GLU A 357 22.99 1.54 13.91
C GLU A 357 21.97 2.67 13.74
N TYR A 358 20.81 2.37 13.13
CA TYR A 358 19.73 3.33 12.96
C TYR A 358 19.26 3.91 14.30
N TRP A 359 19.01 3.05 15.30
CA TRP A 359 18.53 3.48 16.62
C TRP A 359 19.56 4.28 17.40
N GLN A 360 20.86 4.01 17.21
CA GLN A 360 21.93 4.82 17.81
C GLN A 360 21.96 6.24 17.21
N LYS A 361 21.71 6.37 15.91
CA LYS A 361 21.78 7.65 15.19
C LYS A 361 20.49 8.47 15.28
N PHE A 362 19.33 7.81 15.28
CA PHE A 362 18.00 8.44 15.27
C PHE A 362 17.09 7.89 16.39
N PRO A 363 17.48 8.09 17.67
CA PRO A 363 16.75 7.54 18.82
C PRO A 363 15.34 8.12 19.00
N CYS A 364 15.08 9.31 18.45
CA CYS A 364 13.77 9.97 18.42
C CYS A 364 12.89 9.49 17.26
N THR A 365 12.80 8.18 17.06
CA THR A 365 11.96 7.57 16.03
C THR A 365 10.71 6.93 16.65
N MET A 366 9.55 7.37 16.20
CA MET A 366 8.23 6.83 16.48
C MET A 366 7.93 5.67 15.52
N LEU A 367 7.30 4.62 16.05
CA LEU A 367 6.77 3.48 15.34
C LEU A 367 5.26 3.42 15.57
N LEU A 368 4.55 2.71 14.70
CA LEU A 368 3.12 2.53 14.86
C LEU A 368 2.73 1.88 16.21
N SER A 369 3.60 1.03 16.77
CA SER A 369 3.40 0.40 18.09
C SER A 369 3.41 1.40 19.26
N ASP A 370 3.88 2.63 19.06
CA ASP A 370 3.85 3.68 20.09
C ASP A 370 2.47 4.34 20.25
N PHE A 371 1.49 3.98 19.41
CA PHE A 371 0.15 4.59 19.37
C PHE A 371 -0.96 3.58 19.74
N PRO A 372 -0.92 2.95 20.94
CA PRO A 372 -1.86 1.88 21.30
C PRO A 372 -3.32 2.35 21.30
N GLY A 373 -3.60 3.61 21.68
CA GLY A 373 -4.96 4.15 21.64
C GLY A 373 -5.51 4.26 20.21
N SER A 374 -4.65 4.56 19.25
CA SER A 374 -5.01 4.63 17.83
C SER A 374 -5.21 3.24 17.23
N LEU A 375 -4.38 2.27 17.63
CA LEU A 375 -4.55 0.87 17.24
C LEU A 375 -5.84 0.26 17.79
N GLU A 376 -6.28 0.66 18.98
CA GLU A 376 -7.52 0.17 19.59
C GLU A 376 -8.77 0.57 18.80
N ILE A 377 -8.78 1.75 18.17
CA ILE A 377 -9.86 2.16 17.25
C ILE A 377 -10.02 1.14 16.12
N LEU A 378 -8.89 0.69 15.54
CA LEU A 378 -8.88 -0.25 14.43
C LEU A 378 -9.13 -1.70 14.89
N ASN A 379 -8.70 -2.05 16.10
CA ASN A 379 -8.87 -3.38 16.71
C ASN A 379 -10.35 -3.78 16.86
N GLY A 380 -11.24 -2.81 17.05
CA GLY A 380 -12.69 -3.05 17.12
C GLY A 380 -13.36 -3.33 15.77
N ILE A 381 -12.68 -3.07 14.64
CA ILE A 381 -13.33 -3.09 13.33
C ILE A 381 -13.47 -4.52 12.80
N ARG A 382 -14.67 -4.85 12.34
CA ARG A 382 -15.02 -6.11 11.68
C ARG A 382 -15.62 -5.83 10.31
N ASN A 383 -15.33 -6.65 9.31
CA ASN A 383 -16.06 -6.59 8.06
C ASN A 383 -17.49 -7.09 8.30
N THR A 384 -18.48 -6.28 7.95
CA THR A 384 -19.91 -6.58 8.16
C THR A 384 -20.38 -7.81 7.38
N ALA A 385 -19.72 -8.13 6.25
CA ALA A 385 -20.10 -9.24 5.41
C ALA A 385 -19.86 -10.60 6.09
N ASP A 386 -18.72 -10.77 6.77
CA ASP A 386 -18.20 -12.06 7.22
C ASP A 386 -17.67 -12.07 8.66
N ASN A 387 -17.73 -10.93 9.35
CA ASN A 387 -17.20 -10.69 10.69
C ASN A 387 -15.68 -10.88 10.85
N VAL A 388 -14.91 -10.78 9.76
CA VAL A 388 -13.45 -10.87 9.82
C VAL A 388 -12.86 -9.63 10.48
N HIS A 389 -11.87 -9.84 11.36
CA HIS A 389 -11.11 -8.78 12.00
C HIS A 389 -10.27 -7.97 10.99
N MET A 390 -10.48 -6.65 10.97
CA MET A 390 -9.94 -5.78 9.93
C MET A 390 -8.60 -5.12 10.27
N LEU A 391 -8.20 -5.06 11.54
CA LEU A 391 -6.93 -4.44 11.96
C LEU A 391 -5.74 -4.90 11.11
N PRO A 392 -5.51 -6.20 10.83
CA PRO A 392 -4.36 -6.65 10.04
C PRO A 392 -4.31 -6.06 8.62
N TYR A 393 -5.44 -5.64 8.07
CA TYR A 393 -5.55 -5.10 6.71
C TYR A 393 -5.56 -3.56 6.69
N MET A 394 -5.97 -2.92 7.79
CA MET A 394 -6.07 -1.47 7.91
C MET A 394 -4.78 -0.83 8.43
N ILE A 395 -4.00 -1.59 9.21
CA ILE A 395 -2.81 -1.10 9.91
C ILE A 395 -1.77 -0.49 8.95
N ALA A 396 -1.54 -1.12 7.79
CA ALA A 396 -0.59 -0.60 6.80
C ALA A 396 -1.05 0.72 6.16
N LEU A 397 -2.36 0.94 6.02
CA LEU A 397 -2.88 2.21 5.50
C LEU A 397 -2.77 3.32 6.55
N MET A 398 -3.00 3.01 7.83
CA MET A 398 -2.72 3.96 8.92
C MET A 398 -1.23 4.33 8.98
N ASP A 399 -0.34 3.34 8.87
CA ASP A 399 1.11 3.54 8.84
C ASP A 399 1.53 4.46 7.68
N ALA A 400 0.93 4.25 6.50
CA ALA A 400 1.14 5.09 5.32
C ALA A 400 0.67 6.54 5.54
N VAL A 401 -0.50 6.74 6.16
CA VAL A 401 -1.04 8.08 6.46
C VAL A 401 -0.12 8.83 7.42
N LEU A 402 0.35 8.18 8.50
CA LEU A 402 1.22 8.82 9.47
C LEU A 402 2.58 9.17 8.87
N ALA A 403 3.18 8.27 8.07
CA ALA A 403 4.42 8.57 7.37
C ALA A 403 4.26 9.72 6.36
N ALA A 404 3.13 9.79 5.65
CA ALA A 404 2.84 10.86 4.69
C ALA A 404 2.65 12.24 5.33
N LYS A 405 2.24 12.31 6.59
CA LYS A 405 2.11 13.56 7.35
C LYS A 405 3.46 14.15 7.78
N GLY A 406 4.55 13.41 7.66
CA GLY A 406 5.89 13.95 7.87
C GLY A 406 6.18 15.12 6.92
N ARG A 407 6.84 16.16 7.42
CA ARG A 407 7.12 17.40 6.67
C ARG A 407 7.98 17.18 5.41
N GLU A 408 8.71 16.08 5.39
CA GLU A 408 9.35 15.48 4.22
C GLU A 408 9.17 13.96 4.34
N PHE A 409 9.25 13.24 3.21
CA PHE A 409 9.13 11.80 3.19
C PHE A 409 10.22 11.12 2.35
N GLN A 410 10.80 10.05 2.88
CA GLN A 410 11.68 9.14 2.13
C GLN A 410 11.25 7.68 2.34
N GLY A 411 10.96 7.00 1.24
CA GLY A 411 10.65 5.58 1.26
C GLY A 411 11.76 4.70 0.67
N THR A 412 11.61 3.40 0.86
CA THR A 412 12.41 2.37 0.19
C THR A 412 12.21 2.42 -1.34
N GLU A 413 13.31 2.46 -2.09
CA GLU A 413 13.30 2.48 -3.56
C GLU A 413 12.53 1.28 -4.14
N LYS A 414 11.78 1.47 -5.23
CA LYS A 414 10.99 0.43 -5.92
C LYS A 414 9.85 -0.19 -5.10
N SER A 415 9.66 0.20 -3.85
CA SER A 415 8.50 -0.24 -3.06
C SER A 415 7.24 0.48 -3.54
N THR A 416 6.23 -0.30 -3.91
CA THR A 416 4.93 0.23 -4.32
C THR A 416 4.22 0.94 -3.16
N PHE A 417 4.53 0.56 -1.92
CA PHE A 417 4.05 1.24 -0.72
C PHE A 417 4.70 2.62 -0.55
N SER A 418 6.04 2.70 -0.70
CA SER A 418 6.75 4.00 -0.72
C SER A 418 6.22 4.92 -1.81
N ASN A 419 5.99 4.38 -3.02
CA ASN A 419 5.46 5.15 -4.15
C ASN A 419 4.05 5.65 -3.84
N TYR A 420 3.21 4.82 -3.22
CA TYR A 420 1.88 5.24 -2.81
C TYR A 420 1.94 6.44 -1.86
N ILE A 421 2.80 6.39 -0.84
CA ILE A 421 2.97 7.52 0.09
C ILE A 421 3.52 8.75 -0.65
N THR A 422 4.59 8.58 -1.45
CA THR A 422 5.28 9.69 -2.12
C THR A 422 4.39 10.45 -3.11
N TYR A 423 3.62 9.73 -3.92
CA TYR A 423 2.91 10.33 -5.06
C TYR A 423 1.42 10.56 -4.81
N HIS A 424 0.83 9.93 -3.80
CA HIS A 424 -0.58 10.10 -3.47
C HIS A 424 -0.77 10.79 -2.11
N LEU A 425 -0.32 10.16 -1.03
CA LEU A 425 -0.66 10.62 0.32
C LEU A 425 0.11 11.87 0.75
N TRP A 426 1.41 11.94 0.50
CA TRP A 426 2.23 13.06 0.93
C TRP A 426 1.76 14.37 0.26
N PRO A 427 1.54 14.43 -1.06
CA PRO A 427 0.96 15.62 -1.69
C PRO A 427 -0.40 16.06 -1.14
N GLU A 428 -1.22 15.13 -0.65
CA GLU A 428 -2.53 15.45 -0.07
C GLU A 428 -2.39 16.17 1.28
N TYR A 429 -1.40 15.81 2.09
CA TYR A 429 -1.12 16.49 3.36
C TYR A 429 -0.20 17.72 3.21
N HIS A 430 0.39 17.92 2.04
CA HIS A 430 1.29 19.03 1.73
C HIS A 430 0.91 19.73 0.41
N PRO A 431 -0.34 20.24 0.26
CA PRO A 431 -0.84 20.79 -1.00
C PRO A 431 -0.08 22.02 -1.49
N ASP A 432 0.58 22.72 -0.58
CA ASP A 432 1.38 23.92 -0.84
C ASP A 432 2.74 23.60 -1.48
N ARG A 433 3.12 22.31 -1.48
CA ARG A 433 4.43 21.87 -1.97
C ARG A 433 4.32 21.32 -3.38
N PRO A 434 5.38 21.50 -4.21
CA PRO A 434 5.44 20.85 -5.51
C PRO A 434 5.29 19.35 -5.34
N ARG A 435 4.38 18.74 -6.11
CA ARG A 435 4.27 17.29 -6.16
C ARG A 435 5.60 16.72 -6.70
N PRO A 436 6.10 15.60 -6.14
CA PRO A 436 7.25 14.91 -6.71
C PRO A 436 6.98 14.57 -8.19
N PRO A 437 7.97 14.71 -9.08
CA PRO A 437 7.80 14.35 -10.48
C PRO A 437 7.43 12.87 -10.60
N PRO A 438 6.53 12.48 -11.52
CA PRO A 438 6.18 11.08 -11.73
C PRO A 438 7.43 10.22 -11.94
N ILE A 439 7.36 8.96 -11.51
CA ILE A 439 8.42 7.97 -11.76
C ILE A 439 8.67 7.90 -13.27
N GLN A 440 9.91 8.15 -13.70
CA GLN A 440 10.36 7.95 -15.09
C GLN A 440 10.92 6.55 -15.32
#